data_AF-A0A0A7LC90-F1
#
_entry.id   AF-A0A0A7LC90-F1
#
_cell.length_a   1.000
_cell.length_b   1.000
_cell.length_c   1.000
_cell.angle_alpha   90.00
_cell.angle_beta   90.00
_cell.angle_gamma   90.00
#
_symmetry.space_group_name_H-M   'P 1'
#
loop_
_entity.id
_entity.type
_entity.pdbx_description
1 polymer ?
#
loop_
_entity_poly.entity_id
_entity_poly.type
_entity_poly.pdbx_seq_one_letter_code
_entity_poly.pdbx_strand_id
1 'polypeptide(L)'
;MAMFKDGEQVLNIEGFKLGEFDISAEGFYKNVQSFPFKVKKRKVINIKVVADGVPVDVAVANEKGSSVFHKQAVREGTLGPIPTDENKEMGIVIGIYPGDRATVSLDIRMEKP
;
A
#
# COMPACT_ATOMS: atom_id res chain seq x y z
N MET A 1 -17.13 8.23 12.39
CA MET A 1 -15.79 8.44 11.79
C MET A 1 -14.79 8.66 12.93
N ALA A 2 -14.03 7.63 13.29
CA ALA A 2 -13.09 7.70 14.40
C ALA A 2 -11.72 8.23 13.90
N MET A 3 -11.20 9.22 14.62
CA MET A 3 -9.88 9.83 14.43
C MET A 3 -8.77 8.77 14.48
N PHE A 4 -8.20 8.38 13.35
CA PHE A 4 -6.84 7.86 13.30
C PHE A 4 -5.89 9.05 13.49
N LYS A 5 -5.46 9.33 14.73
CA LYS A 5 -4.56 10.45 15.06
C LYS A 5 -3.21 10.04 15.68
N ASP A 6 -2.98 8.75 15.90
CA ASP A 6 -1.94 8.34 16.86
C ASP A 6 -0.64 7.78 16.27
N GLY A 7 -0.41 7.92 14.96
CA GLY A 7 0.84 7.52 14.30
C GLY A 7 1.56 8.64 13.55
N GLU A 8 2.87 8.48 13.34
CA GLU A 8 3.70 9.24 12.39
C GLU A 8 3.34 8.79 10.97
N GLN A 9 2.94 9.73 10.09
CA GLN A 9 2.68 9.42 8.69
C GLN A 9 4.01 9.16 7.97
N VAL A 10 4.17 7.97 7.39
CA VAL A 10 5.39 7.56 6.68
C VAL A 10 5.22 7.52 5.17
N LEU A 11 3.98 7.42 4.69
CA LEU A 11 3.63 7.54 3.28
C LEU A 11 2.19 8.06 3.14
N ASN A 12 1.99 9.01 2.24
CA ASN A 12 0.66 9.45 1.82
C ASN A 12 0.67 9.60 0.30
N ILE A 13 -0.27 8.92 -0.36
CA ILE A 13 -0.49 9.03 -1.80
C ILE A 13 -1.99 9.18 -2.01
N GLU A 14 -2.39 10.24 -2.70
CA GLU A 14 -3.78 10.52 -3.02
C GLU A 14 -4.05 10.22 -4.49
N GLY A 15 -5.08 9.40 -4.75
CA GLY A 15 -5.70 9.25 -6.07
C GLY A 15 -4.80 8.76 -7.20
N PHE A 16 -3.82 7.88 -6.94
CA PHE A 16 -3.05 7.27 -8.03
C PHE A 16 -3.89 6.26 -8.80
N LYS A 17 -3.65 6.13 -10.11
CA LYS A 17 -4.48 5.30 -11.00
C LYS A 17 -3.80 3.98 -11.33
N LEU A 18 -4.57 2.90 -11.31
CA LEU A 18 -4.20 1.58 -11.80
C LEU A 18 -5.04 1.20 -13.02
N GLY A 19 -4.45 0.40 -13.91
CA GLY A 19 -5.09 -0.07 -15.14
C GLY A 19 -5.11 0.95 -16.28
N GLU A 20 -4.35 2.04 -16.16
CA GLU A 20 -4.16 3.00 -17.25
C GLU A 20 -3.28 2.36 -18.34
N PHE A 21 -3.62 2.64 -19.60
CA PHE A 21 -2.80 2.22 -20.74
C PHE A 21 -1.44 2.92 -20.68
N ASP A 22 -0.38 2.15 -20.79
CA ASP A 22 1.00 2.64 -20.85
C ASP A 22 1.82 1.76 -21.79
N ILE A 23 2.28 2.34 -22.90
CA ILE A 23 3.06 1.62 -23.91
C ILE A 23 4.41 1.10 -23.37
N SER A 24 4.91 1.68 -22.29
CA SER A 24 6.16 1.26 -21.64
C SER A 24 5.96 0.17 -20.59
N ALA A 25 4.72 -0.13 -20.18
CA ALA A 25 4.43 -1.16 -19.21
C ALA A 25 4.36 -2.55 -19.85
N GLU A 26 4.77 -3.58 -19.11
CA GLU A 26 4.57 -4.96 -19.53
C GLU A 26 3.07 -5.25 -19.67
N GLY A 27 2.65 -5.80 -20.81
CA GLY A 27 1.24 -6.01 -21.14
C GLY A 27 0.47 -4.72 -21.46
N PHE A 28 1.14 -3.57 -21.60
CA PHE A 28 0.61 -2.26 -21.97
C PHE A 28 -0.34 -1.58 -20.97
N TYR A 29 -0.42 -2.08 -19.74
CA TYR A 29 -1.27 -1.51 -18.69
C TYR A 29 -0.55 -1.46 -17.34
N LYS A 30 -0.71 -0.37 -16.61
CA LYS A 30 -0.18 -0.18 -15.26
C LYS A 30 -1.06 -0.85 -14.20
N ASN A 31 -1.10 -2.18 -14.22
CA ASN A 31 -1.94 -2.97 -13.31
C ASN A 31 -1.36 -3.11 -11.89
N VAL A 32 -0.04 -2.97 -11.75
CA VAL A 32 0.66 -3.10 -10.47
C VAL A 32 1.54 -1.88 -10.26
N GLN A 33 1.51 -1.32 -9.05
CA GLN A 33 2.42 -0.27 -8.62
C GLN A 33 2.99 -0.58 -7.25
N SER A 34 4.24 -0.18 -7.03
CA SER A 34 4.92 -0.33 -5.75
C SER A 34 5.48 1.00 -5.27
N PHE A 35 5.41 1.23 -3.96
CA PHE A 35 5.90 2.45 -3.33
C PHE A 35 6.77 2.09 -2.13
N PRO A 36 8.07 2.43 -2.15
CA PRO A 36 8.93 2.27 -0.98
C PRO A 36 8.63 3.36 0.06
N PHE A 37 8.80 3.04 1.34
CA PHE A 37 8.69 3.99 2.44
C PHE A 37 9.64 3.62 3.59
N LYS A 38 10.14 4.65 4.28
CA LYS A 38 11.05 4.47 5.41
C LYS A 38 10.27 4.10 6.67
N VAL A 39 10.85 3.23 7.49
CA VAL A 39 10.30 2.82 8.78
C VAL A 39 11.37 2.86 9.87
N LYS A 40 10.93 2.96 11.12
CA LYS A 40 11.77 2.74 12.30
C LYS A 40 11.67 1.28 12.72
N LYS A 41 12.78 0.74 13.20
CA LYS A 41 12.85 -0.63 13.74
C LYS A 41 11.94 -0.79 14.95
N ARG A 42 11.42 -2.00 15.13
CA ARG A 42 10.62 -2.44 16.29
C ARG A 42 9.42 -1.54 16.55
N LYS A 43 8.76 -1.14 15.47
CA LYS A 43 7.52 -0.38 15.47
C LYS A 43 6.45 -1.17 14.73
N VAL A 44 5.25 -0.62 14.71
CA VAL A 44 4.10 -1.15 13.97
C VAL A 44 3.65 -0.12 12.96
N ILE A 45 3.27 -0.57 11.76
CA ILE A 45 2.57 0.26 10.77
C ILE A 45 1.11 -0.20 10.60
N ASN A 46 0.26 0.77 10.26
CA ASN A 46 -1.10 0.56 9.80
C ASN A 46 -1.27 1.27 8.46
N ILE A 47 -2.01 0.64 7.55
CA ILE A 47 -2.19 1.14 6.18
C ILE A 47 -3.68 1.38 5.97
N LYS A 48 -4.08 2.61 5.71
CA LYS A 48 -5.42 2.91 5.22
C LYS A 48 -5.41 2.86 3.70
N VAL A 49 -6.36 2.13 3.13
CA VAL A 49 -6.56 2.01 1.69
C VAL A 49 -7.97 2.44 1.36
N VAL A 50 -8.11 3.24 0.31
CA VAL A 50 -9.40 3.57 -0.33
C VAL A 50 -9.22 3.38 -1.82
N ALA A 51 -10.09 2.57 -2.43
CA ALA A 51 -10.09 2.28 -3.85
C ALA A 51 -11.47 2.59 -4.45
N ASP A 52 -11.47 3.53 -5.39
CA ASP A 52 -12.61 3.87 -6.22
C ASP A 52 -12.58 3.04 -7.51
N GLY A 53 -13.72 2.45 -7.90
CA GLY A 53 -13.82 1.50 -9.01
C GLY A 53 -13.88 0.06 -8.50
N VAL A 54 -12.87 -0.75 -8.86
CA VAL A 54 -12.74 -2.14 -8.40
C VAL A 54 -11.94 -2.26 -7.09
N PRO A 55 -12.14 -3.31 -6.29
CA PRO A 55 -11.26 -3.64 -5.17
C PRO A 55 -9.83 -3.96 -5.65
N VAL A 56 -8.83 -3.68 -4.80
CA VAL A 56 -7.41 -3.90 -5.11
C VAL A 56 -6.77 -4.93 -4.21
N ASP A 57 -5.75 -5.61 -4.70
CA ASP A 57 -4.90 -6.49 -3.92
C ASP A 57 -3.72 -5.68 -3.34
N VAL A 58 -3.41 -5.90 -2.07
CA VAL A 58 -2.40 -5.17 -1.32
C VAL A 58 -1.39 -6.16 -0.74
N ALA A 59 -0.10 -5.92 -0.98
CA ALA A 59 0.98 -6.64 -0.32
C ALA A 59 1.97 -5.65 0.29
N VAL A 60 2.63 -6.06 1.37
CA VAL A 60 3.75 -5.33 1.97
C VAL A 60 4.98 -6.22 1.93
N ALA A 61 6.08 -5.67 1.46
CA ALA A 61 7.39 -6.31 1.41
C ALA A 61 8.37 -5.64 2.39
N ASN A 62 9.26 -6.44 2.95
CA ASN A 62 10.36 -5.97 3.78
C ASN A 62 11.58 -5.53 2.94
N GLU A 63 12.65 -5.09 3.59
CA GLU A 63 13.87 -4.59 2.93
C GLU A 63 14.61 -5.66 2.10
N LYS A 64 14.31 -6.94 2.34
CA LYS A 64 14.85 -8.09 1.58
C LYS A 64 13.97 -8.46 0.38
N GLY A 65 12.92 -7.68 0.09
CA GLY A 65 11.96 -7.96 -0.98
C GLY A 65 11.01 -9.13 -0.68
N SER A 66 10.96 -9.62 0.57
CA SER A 66 10.04 -10.70 0.95
C SER A 66 8.71 -10.13 1.43
N SER A 67 7.59 -10.73 1.01
CA SER A 67 6.26 -10.34 1.49
C SER A 67 6.10 -10.69 2.97
N VAL A 68 5.67 -9.70 3.76
CA VAL A 68 5.36 -9.83 5.19
C VAL A 68 3.87 -9.71 5.50
N PHE A 69 3.09 -9.18 4.55
CA PHE A 69 1.64 -9.06 4.66
C PHE A 69 1.03 -9.08 3.26
N HIS A 70 -0.17 -9.65 3.14
CA HIS A 70 -1.00 -9.53 1.95
C HIS A 70 -2.49 -9.54 2.31
N LYS A 71 -3.29 -8.81 1.54
CA LYS A 71 -4.76 -8.82 1.61
C LYS A 71 -5.34 -8.59 0.23
N GLN A 72 -6.25 -9.46 -0.18
CA GLN A 72 -6.93 -9.36 -1.46
C GLN A 72 -8.26 -8.62 -1.38
N ALA A 73 -8.71 -8.09 -2.52
CA ALA A 73 -10.02 -7.48 -2.71
C ALA A 73 -10.36 -6.36 -1.69
N VAL A 74 -9.40 -5.46 -1.45
CA VAL A 74 -9.56 -4.31 -0.56
C VAL A 74 -10.22 -3.15 -1.30
N ARG A 75 -11.42 -2.75 -0.86
CA ARG A 75 -12.08 -1.53 -1.38
C ARG A 75 -11.88 -0.34 -0.46
N GLU A 76 -12.14 -0.50 0.82
CA GLU A 76 -11.88 0.50 1.84
C GLU A 76 -11.55 -0.21 3.15
N GLY A 77 -10.53 0.24 3.85
CA GLY A 77 -10.24 -0.27 5.18
C GLY A 77 -8.88 0.11 5.72
N THR A 78 -8.63 -0.32 6.96
CA THR A 78 -7.32 -0.25 7.60
C THR A 78 -6.75 -1.66 7.71
N LEU A 79 -5.51 -1.81 7.23
CA LEU A 79 -4.75 -3.05 7.24
C LEU A 79 -3.63 -2.95 8.29
N GLY A 80 -3.38 -4.07 8.97
CA GLY A 80 -2.42 -4.17 10.07
C GLY A 80 -3.09 -4.66 11.36
N PRO A 81 -2.37 -4.58 12.49
CA PRO A 81 -1.01 -4.07 12.66
C PRO A 81 0.05 -4.90 11.92
N ILE A 82 1.04 -4.26 11.30
CA ILE A 82 2.18 -4.93 10.64
C ILE A 82 3.48 -4.54 11.35
N PRO A 83 4.25 -5.50 11.91
CA PRO A 83 5.52 -5.19 12.57
C PRO A 83 6.59 -4.79 11.56
N THR A 84 7.43 -3.83 11.94
CA THR A 84 8.59 -3.39 11.12
C THR A 84 9.85 -4.22 11.41
N ASP A 85 9.86 -5.03 12.48
CA ASP A 85 10.99 -5.83 12.92
C ASP A 85 12.31 -5.04 12.93
N GLU A 86 13.36 -5.54 12.30
CA GLU A 86 14.66 -4.88 12.19
C GLU A 86 14.82 -4.05 10.91
N ASN A 87 13.75 -3.91 10.11
CA ASN A 87 13.78 -3.23 8.81
C ASN A 87 13.87 -1.71 8.98
N LYS A 88 14.54 -1.07 8.03
CA LYS A 88 14.58 0.41 7.91
C LYS A 88 13.76 0.96 6.74
N GLU A 89 13.38 0.08 5.83
CA GLU A 89 12.61 0.36 4.64
C GLU A 89 11.67 -0.80 4.36
N MET A 90 10.48 -0.48 3.86
CA MET A 90 9.47 -1.44 3.43
C MET A 90 8.85 -0.93 2.13
N GLY A 91 8.17 -1.82 1.41
CA GLY A 91 7.44 -1.45 0.19
C GLY A 91 5.99 -1.89 0.28
N ILE A 92 5.07 -1.06 -0.19
CA ILE A 92 3.70 -1.47 -0.45
C ILE A 92 3.54 -1.75 -1.95
N VAL A 93 2.87 -2.83 -2.28
CA VAL A 93 2.55 -3.24 -3.66
C VAL A 93 1.03 -3.30 -3.77
N ILE A 94 0.48 -2.59 -4.75
CA ILE A 94 -0.95 -2.56 -5.04
C ILE A 94 -1.17 -3.10 -6.45
N GLY A 95 -2.09 -4.04 -6.60
CA GLY A 95 -2.39 -4.68 -7.87
C GLY A 95 -3.89 -4.77 -8.15
N ILE A 96 -4.22 -4.81 -9.43
CA ILE A 96 -5.54 -5.19 -9.95
C ILE A 96 -5.38 -6.21 -11.09
N TYR A 97 -6.47 -6.85 -11.48
CA TYR A 97 -6.46 -7.74 -12.64
C TYR A 97 -6.39 -6.94 -13.96
N PRO A 98 -5.75 -7.49 -15.01
CA PRO A 98 -5.74 -6.84 -16.32
C PRO A 98 -7.16 -6.58 -16.85
N GLY A 99 -7.40 -5.35 -17.31
CA GLY A 99 -8.70 -4.90 -17.80
C GLY A 99 -9.52 -4.13 -16.76
N ASP A 100 -9.21 -4.26 -15.47
CA ASP A 100 -9.80 -3.46 -14.42
C ASP A 100 -9.18 -2.06 -14.36
N ARG A 101 -9.88 -1.14 -13.68
CA ARG A 101 -9.37 0.19 -13.36
C ARG A 101 -9.77 0.59 -11.95
N ALA A 102 -8.83 1.20 -11.24
CA ALA A 102 -9.06 1.74 -9.91
C ALA A 102 -8.30 3.05 -9.70
N THR A 103 -8.87 3.95 -8.91
CA THR A 103 -8.18 5.10 -8.33
C THR A 103 -7.98 4.82 -6.85
N VAL A 104 -6.75 4.84 -6.38
CA VAL A 104 -6.37 4.35 -5.06
C VAL A 104 -5.71 5.47 -4.25
N SER A 105 -6.08 5.57 -2.99
CA SER A 105 -5.43 6.43 -2.00
C SER A 105 -4.89 5.59 -0.85
N LEU A 106 -3.70 5.94 -0.38
CA LEU A 106 -2.95 5.24 0.67
C LEU A 106 -2.52 6.23 1.75
N ASP A 107 -2.76 5.88 3.01
CA ASP A 107 -2.18 6.56 4.18
C ASP A 107 -1.54 5.51 5.09
N ILE A 108 -0.20 5.50 5.12
CA ILE A 108 0.57 4.58 5.96
C ILE A 108 1.07 5.36 7.17
N ARG A 109 0.72 4.84 8.36
CA ARG A 109 1.12 5.43 9.64
C ARG A 109 1.85 4.43 10.50
N MET A 110 2.97 4.87 11.04
CA MET A 110 3.77 4.15 12.00
C MET A 110 3.43 4.59 13.41
N GLU A 111 3.45 3.66 14.36
CA GLU A 111 3.32 3.95 15.78
C GLU A 111 4.29 5.07 16.22
N LYS A 112 3.80 6.01 17.05
CA LYS A 112 4.63 7.07 17.62
C LYS A 112 5.77 6.49 18.49
N PRO A 113 6.87 7.25 18.68
CA PRO A 113 7.97 6.86 19.56
C PRO A 113 7.53 6.40 20.94
#